data_AF-A0A377E170-F1
#
_entry.id   AF-A0A377E170-F1
#
_cell.length_a   1.000
_cell.length_b   1.000
_cell.length_c   1.000
_cell.angle_alpha   90.00
_cell.angle_beta   90.00
_cell.angle_gamma   90.00
#
_symmetry.space_group_name_H-M   'P 1'
#
loop_
_entity.id
_entity.type
_entity.pdbx_description
1 polymer ?
#
loop_
_entity_poly.entity_id
_entity_poly.type
_entity_poly.pdbx_seq_one_letter_code
_entity_poly.pdbx_strand_id
1 'polypeptide(L)' 'MHAYLHCLSHSPLVGYVDPAQAVLDEVNGVIASARARIAAFEPELVVLFAPITTTDFSTT' A
#
# COMPACT_ATOMS: atom_id res chain seq x y z
N MET A 1 18.03 16.49 -6.97
CA MET A 1 16.66 16.10 -6.54
C MET A 1 16.51 14.62 -6.84
N HIS A 2 16.40 13.78 -5.81
CA HIS A 2 16.24 12.33 -5.96
C HIS A 2 14.79 11.95 -5.66
N ALA A 3 14.24 11.02 -6.45
CA ALA A 3 12.92 10.48 -6.24
C ALA A 3 13.03 8.96 -6.08
N TYR A 4 12.34 8.42 -5.07
CA TYR A 4 12.21 6.99 -4.85
C TYR A 4 10.77 6.56 -5.20
N LEU A 5 10.64 5.72 -6.22
CA LEU A 5 9.34 5.19 -6.65
C LEU A 5 9.10 3.83 -6.00
N HIS A 6 7.93 3.67 -5.37
CA HIS A 6 7.49 2.39 -4.85
C HIS A 6 6.02 2.14 -5.19
N CYS A 7 5.71 0.91 -5.61
CA CYS A 7 4.35 0.48 -5.93
C CYS A 7 3.90 -0.57 -4.92
N LEU A 8 2.72 -0.39 -4.34
CA LEU A 8 2.10 -1.34 -3.44
C LEU A 8 0.69 -1.67 -3.92
N SER A 9 0.25 -2.90 -3.66
CA SER A 9 -1.15 -3.26 -3.84
C SER A 9 -2.03 -2.47 -2.86
N HIS A 10 -3.16 -1.96 -3.34
CA HIS A 10 -4.20 -1.32 -2.54
C HIS A 10 -5.50 -2.13 -2.69
N SER A 11 -5.46 -3.42 -2.36
CA SER A 11 -6.66 -4.26 -2.39
C SER A 11 -7.62 -3.82 -1.28
N PRO A 12 -8.84 -3.34 -1.62
CA PRO A 12 -9.83 -2.96 -0.61
C PRO A 12 -10.45 -4.18 0.10
N LEU A 13 -10.17 -5.39 -0.36
CA LEU A 13 -10.78 -6.64 0.13
C LEU A 13 -10.01 -7.30 1.27
N VAL A 14 -8.83 -6.77 1.64
CA VAL A 14 -8.09 -7.27 2.80
C VAL A 14 -8.96 -7.14 4.05
N GLY A 15 -9.11 -8.22 4.82
CA GLY A 15 -9.98 -8.32 5.98
C GLY A 15 -11.44 -8.69 5.68
N TYR A 16 -11.84 -8.76 4.39
CA TYR A 16 -13.17 -9.21 3.96
C TYR A 16 -13.13 -10.59 3.31
N VAL A 17 -12.19 -10.79 2.38
CA VAL A 17 -11.98 -12.05 1.68
C VAL A 17 -10.48 -12.31 1.63
N ASP A 18 -9.96 -12.79 2.75
CA ASP A 18 -8.53 -13.02 2.87
C ASP A 18 -8.09 -14.32 2.20
N PRO A 19 -6.92 -14.32 1.53
CA PRO A 19 -6.29 -15.55 1.09
C PRO A 19 -5.79 -16.35 2.30
N ALA A 20 -5.20 -17.52 2.05
CA ALA A 20 -4.56 -18.31 3.10
C ALA A 20 -3.52 -17.48 3.88
N GLN A 21 -3.41 -17.72 5.19
CA GLN A 21 -2.55 -16.94 6.10
C GLN A 21 -1.10 -16.83 5.63
N ALA A 22 -0.53 -17.90 5.06
CA ALA A 22 0.83 -17.88 4.52
C ALA A 22 1.04 -16.80 3.45
N VAL A 23 0.01 -16.51 2.64
CA VAL A 23 0.06 -15.43 1.64
C VAL A 23 -0.03 -14.07 2.31
N LEU A 24 -0.87 -13.91 3.33
CA LEU A 24 -0.92 -12.67 4.12
C LEU A 24 0.42 -12.38 4.79
N ASP A 25 1.06 -13.40 5.35
CA ASP A 25 2.36 -13.26 6.01
C ASP A 25 3.46 -12.83 5.01
N GLU A 26 3.44 -13.39 3.80
CA GLU A 26 4.33 -12.97 2.71
C GLU A 26 4.09 -11.50 2.33
N VAL A 27 2.82 -11.10 2.12
CA VAL A 27 2.45 -9.72 1.80
C VAL A 27 2.91 -8.76 2.91
N ASN A 28 2.68 -9.12 4.18
CA ASN A 28 3.12 -8.33 5.33
C ASN A 28 4.65 -8.20 5.38
N GLY A 29 5.39 -9.25 5.05
CA GLY A 29 6.85 -9.23 4.93
C GLY A 29 7.34 -8.26 3.85
N VAL A 30 6.68 -8.25 2.69
CA VAL A 30 6.97 -7.30 1.60
C VAL A 30 6.69 -5.86 2.03
N ILE A 31 5.56 -5.62 2.71
CA ILE A 31 5.19 -4.29 3.23
C ILE A 31 6.21 -3.82 4.29
N ALA A 32 6.63 -4.69 5.20
CA ALA A 32 7.65 -4.35 6.20
C ALA A 32 8.98 -3.96 5.54
N SER A 33 9.39 -4.71 4.51
CA SER A 33 10.60 -4.42 3.74
C SER A 33 10.50 -3.09 2.98
N ALA A 34 9.32 -2.77 2.44
CA ALA A 34 9.05 -1.48 1.81
C ALA A 34 9.18 -0.32 2.80
N ARG A 35 8.60 -0.47 3.99
CA ARG A 35 8.70 0.54 5.07
C ARG A 35 10.15 0.80 5.45
N ALA A 36 10.97 -0.24 5.59
CA ALA A 36 12.40 -0.08 5.90
C ALA A 36 13.14 0.71 4.81
N ARG A 37 12.87 0.46 3.53
CA ARG A 37 13.47 1.22 2.42
C ARG A 37 13.03 2.68 2.38
N ILE A 38 11.75 2.95 2.63
CA ILE A 38 11.23 4.32 2.68
C ILE A 38 11.85 5.08 3.86
N ALA A 39 11.99 4.44 5.02
CA ALA A 39 12.65 5.05 6.18
C ALA A 39 14.12 5.38 5.88
N ALA A 40 14.87 4.46 5.26
CA ALA A 40 16.25 4.69 4.88
C ALA A 40 16.43 5.75 3.77
N PHE A 41 15.39 6.01 2.98
CA PHE A 41 15.39 7.07 1.97
C PHE A 41 15.16 8.47 2.58
N GLU A 42 14.61 8.55 3.79
CA GLU A 42 14.36 9.80 4.53
C GLU A 42 13.65 10.89 3.69
N PRO A 43 12.45 10.61 3.13
CA PRO A 43 11.77 11.58 2.29
C PRO A 43 11.20 12.76 3.10
N GLU A 44 11.43 13.97 2.62
CA GLU A 44 10.76 15.19 3.14
C GLU A 44 9.30 15.32 2.64
N LEU A 45 8.97 14.66 1.53
CA LEU A 45 7.65 14.66 0.91
C LEU A 45 7.32 13.28 0.33
N VAL A 46 6.11 12.79 0.59
CA VAL A 46 5.57 11.57 -0.02
C VAL A 46 4.37 11.94 -0.90
N VAL A 47 4.42 11.56 -2.18
CA VAL A 47 3.31 11.74 -3.12
C VAL A 47 2.67 10.38 -3.36
N LEU A 48 1.39 10.24 -3.01
CA LEU A 48 0.63 9.00 -3.17
C LEU A 48 -0.29 9.11 -4.39
N PHE A 49 -0.15 8.17 -5.32
CA PHE A 49 -1.09 7.95 -6.43
C PHE A 49 -1.84 6.65 -6.19
N ALA A 50 -3.13 6.75 -5.87
CA ALA A 50 -4.01 5.59 -5.69
C ALA A 50 -5.10 5.61 -6.76
N PRO A 51 -5.27 4.53 -7.55
CA PRO A 51 -6.43 4.40 -8.43
C PRO A 51 -7.66 4.14 -7.55
N ILE A 52 -8.44 5.17 -7.26
CA ILE A 52 -9.74 4.99 -6.62
C ILE A 52 -10.68 4.30 -7.60
N THR A 53 -11.11 3.08 -7.27
CA THR A 53 -12.38 2.55 -7.77
C THR A 53 -13.49 3.24 -6.99
N THR A 54 -14.22 4.12 -7.67
CA THR A 54 -15.51 4.72 -7.29
C THR A 54 -15.57 5.42 -5.93
N THR A 55 -15.61 6.76 -5.98
CA THR A 55 -16.39 7.57 -5.04
C THR A 55 -17.82 7.04 -5.04
N ASP A 56 -18.23 6.32 -3.99
CA ASP A 56 -19.66 6.12 -3.75
C ASP A 56 -20.22 7.46 -3.23
N PHE A 57 -20.85 8.22 -4.12
CA PHE A 57 -21.74 9.31 -3.73
C PHE A 57 -23.10 8.73 -3.33
N SER A 58 -23.15 8.02 -2.22
CA SER A 58 -24.42 7.77 -1.52
C SER A 58 -24.50 8.70 -0.33
N THR A 59 -24.80 9.97 -0.63
CA THR A 59 -25.65 10.76 0.26
C THR A 59 -27.09 10.52 -0.15
N THR A 60 -27.77 9.61 0.54
CA THR A 60 -29.20 9.71 0.86
C THR A 60 -29.44 9.01 2.18
#